data_AF-A0A5J6Q0X5-F1
#
_entry.id   AF-A0A5J6Q0X5-F1
#
_cell.length_a   1.000
_cell.length_b   1.000
_cell.length_c   1.000
_cell.angle_alpha   90.00
_cell.angle_beta   90.00
_cell.angle_gamma   90.00
#
_symmetry.space_group_name_H-M   'P 1'
#
loop_
_entity.id
_entity.type
_entity.pdbx_description
1 polymer ?
#
loop_
_entity_poly.entity_id
_entity_poly.type
_entity_poly.pdbx_seq_one_letter_code
_entity_poly.pdbx_strand_id
1 'polypeptide(L)' 'MPYEPGTSDCRLLIESKSSIEATLMRLSQLEGTDHIRRQLVSVYNQLEGLHDLKRAQRNPPTESDGPCPSEMISALPG' A
#
# COMPACT_ATOMS: atom_id res chain seq x y z
N MET A 1 -6.09 -1.29 -25.11
CA MET A 1 -5.84 -1.35 -23.65
C MET A 1 -6.04 0.03 -23.08
N PRO A 2 -7.12 0.31 -22.33
CA PRO A 2 -7.23 1.59 -21.66
C PRO A 2 -6.36 1.53 -20.40
N TYR A 3 -5.26 2.26 -20.46
CA TYR A 3 -4.46 2.65 -19.31
C TYR A 3 -5.35 3.49 -18.39
N GLU A 4 -5.77 2.95 -17.25
CA GLU A 4 -6.28 3.78 -16.16
C GLU A 4 -5.07 4.18 -15.29
N PRO A 5 -4.57 5.41 -15.42
CA PRO A 5 -3.53 5.87 -14.54
C PRO A 5 -4.11 5.88 -13.12
N GLY A 6 -3.55 5.03 -12.25
CA GLY A 6 -3.78 5.12 -10.82
C GLY A 6 -3.69 6.60 -10.40
N THR A 7 -4.69 7.04 -9.63
CA THR A 7 -4.84 8.40 -9.10
C THR A 7 -3.47 9.05 -8.83
N SER A 8 -3.29 10.29 -9.29
CA SER A 8 -2.08 11.11 -9.12
C SER A 8 -1.37 10.87 -7.77
N ASP A 9 -2.16 10.76 -6.70
CA ASP A 9 -1.71 10.48 -5.34
C ASP A 9 -0.84 9.22 -5.17
N CYS A 10 -1.18 8.08 -5.79
CA CYS A 10 -0.37 6.86 -5.63
C CYS A 10 1.00 7.02 -6.28
N ARG A 11 1.09 7.73 -7.41
CA ARG A 11 2.37 8.07 -8.03
C ARG A 11 3.17 9.01 -7.15
N LEU A 12 2.54 10.07 -6.65
CA LEU A 12 3.18 11.01 -5.72
C LEU A 12 3.72 10.30 -4.47
N LEU A 13 2.99 9.33 -3.92
CA LEU A 13 3.46 8.53 -2.78
C LEU A 13 4.66 7.66 -3.15
N ILE A 14 4.64 6.99 -4.31
CA ILE A 14 5.77 6.18 -4.80
C ILE A 14 7.02 7.05 -4.99
N GLU A 15 6.88 8.20 -5.67
CA GLU A 15 7.99 9.14 -5.89
C GLU A 15 8.54 9.69 -4.57
N SER A 16 7.65 10.05 -3.64
CA SER A 16 8.05 10.54 -2.32
C SER A 16 8.84 9.49 -1.52
N LYS A 17 8.37 8.23 -1.52
CA LYS A 17 9.09 7.12 -0.87
C LYS A 17 10.48 6.90 -1.47
N SER A 18 10.59 6.90 -2.80
CA SER A 18 11.89 6.76 -3.49
C SER A 18 12.85 7.92 -3.18
N SER A 19 12.33 9.16 -3.07
CA SER A 19 13.13 10.31 -2.67
C SER A 19 13.69 10.18 -1.24
N ILE A 20 12.89 9.65 -0.31
CA ILE A 20 13.34 9.38 1.07
C ILE A 20 14.43 8.30 1.09
N GLU A 21 14.29 7.22 0.32
CA GLU A 21 15.32 6.18 0.20
C GLU A 21 16.64 6.75 -0.32
N ALA A 22 16.58 7.56 -1.39
CA ALA A 22 17.76 8.24 -1.93
C ALA A 22 18.41 9.19 -0.90
N THR A 23 17.60 9.88 -0.10
CA THR A 23 18.08 10.78 0.95
C THR A 23 18.74 10.00 2.09
N LEU A 24 18.14 8.89 2.53
CA LEU A 24 18.72 8.01 3.55
C LEU A 24 20.09 7.47 3.14
N MET A 25 20.27 7.10 1.86
CA MET A 25 21.54 6.64 1.30
C MET A 25 22.62 7.73 1.25
N ARG A 26 22.22 9.00 1.10
CA ARG A 26 23.16 10.14 1.18
C ARG A 26 23.54 10.43 2.62
N LEU A 27 22.56 10.43 3.53
CA LEU A 27 22.79 10.71 4.95
C LEU A 27 23.63 9.63 5.64
N SER A 28 23.57 8.36 5.19
CA SER A 28 24.40 7.29 5.76
C SER A 28 25.91 7.50 5.54
N GLN A 29 26.31 8.44 4.67
CA GLN A 29 27.72 8.80 4.44
C GLN A 29 28.20 9.91 5.40
N LEU A 30 27.32 10.47 6.23
CA LEU A 30 27.61 11.57 7.14
C LEU A 30 27.49 11.12 8.59
N GLU A 31 28.49 11.44 9.41
CA GLU A 31 28.45 11.22 10.85
C GLU A 31 27.41 12.12 11.54
N GLY A 32 26.81 11.63 12.63
CA GLY A 32 25.85 12.41 13.43
C GLY A 32 24.44 12.52 12.84
N THR A 33 24.14 11.80 11.74
CA THR A 33 22.81 11.87 11.09
C THR A 33 21.82 10.80 11.57
N ASP A 34 22.17 9.97 12.55
CA ASP A 34 21.34 8.83 12.99
C ASP A 34 19.95 9.24 13.49
N HIS A 35 19.82 10.40 14.12
CA HIS A 35 18.51 10.90 14.53
C HIS A 35 17.65 11.27 13.32
N ILE A 36 18.22 11.98 12.35
CA ILE A 36 17.55 12.40 11.11
C ILE A 36 17.14 11.18 10.28
N ARG A 37 18.03 10.20 10.15
CA ARG A 37 17.75 8.93 9.45
C ARG A 37 16.57 8.18 10.09
N ARG A 38 16.52 8.10 11.42
CA ARG A 38 15.38 7.47 12.14
C ARG A 38 14.06 8.22 11.90
N GLN A 39 14.09 9.55 11.90
CA GLN A 39 12.89 10.34 11.60
C GLN A 39 12.41 10.12 10.16
N LEU A 40 13.33 10.10 9.18
CA LEU A 40 12.99 9.82 7.78
C LEU A 40 12.41 8.42 7.56
N VAL A 41 12.92 7.40 8.26
CA VAL A 41 12.33 6.05 8.24
C VAL A 41 10.91 6.06 8.81
N SER A 42 10.65 6.82 9.88
CA SER A 42 9.28 6.97 10.41
C SER A 42 8.35 7.61 9.38
N VAL A 43 8.79 8.66 8.68
CA VAL A 43 8.02 9.30 7.62
C VAL A 43 7.77 8.34 6.46
N TYR A 44 8.77 7.57 6.03
CA TYR A 44 8.63 6.55 5.00
C TYR A 44 7.52 5.55 5.34
N ASN A 45 7.53 5.01 6.56
CA ASN A 45 6.54 4.03 7.01
C ASN A 45 5.12 4.63 7.04
N GLN A 46 4.98 5.91 7.40
CA GLN A 46 3.69 6.60 7.35
C GLN A 46 3.17 6.75 5.92
N LEU A 47 4.05 7.08 4.96
CA LEU A 47 3.69 7.15 3.54
C LEU A 47 3.35 5.78 2.96
N GLU A 48 4.02 4.73 3.42
CA GLU A 48 3.71 3.36 3.04
C GLU A 48 2.32 2.94 3.51
N GLY A 49 1.99 3.18 4.79
CA GLY A 49 0.65 2.92 5.31
C GLY A 49 -0.44 3.69 4.55
N LEU A 50 -0.19 4.96 4.21
CA LEU A 50 -1.12 5.75 3.39
C LEU A 50 -1.28 5.19 1.96
N HIS A 51 -0.20 4.71 1.35
CA HIS A 51 -0.23 4.09 0.05
C HIS A 51 -1.00 2.77 0.05
N ASP A 52 -0.83 1.95 1.08
CA ASP A 52 -1.57 0.69 1.25
C ASP A 52 -3.07 0.95 1.45
N LEU A 53 -3.45 1.96 2.24
CA LEU A 53 -4.85 2.37 2.38
C LEU A 53 -5.47 2.77 1.03
N LYS A 54 -4.76 3.57 0.22
CA LYS A 54 -5.24 3.95 -1.12
C LYS A 54 -5.33 2.75 -2.06
N ARG A 55 -4.38 1.81 -1.98
CA ARG A 55 -4.41 0.56 -2.76
C ARG A 55 -5.58 -0.34 -2.37
N ALA A 56 -5.85 -0.50 -1.08
CA ALA A 56 -6.96 -1.30 -0.56
C ALA A 56 -8.33 -0.71 -0.97
N GLN A 57 -8.46 0.61 -1.00
CA GLN A 57 -9.67 1.27 -1.51
C GLN A 57 -9.87 1.07 -3.02
N ARG A 58 -8.80 0.90 -3.79
CA ARG A 58 -8.83 0.67 -5.24
C ARG A 58 -9.20 -0.77 -5.60
N ASN A 59 -8.64 -1.73 -4.88
CA ASN A 59 -8.97 -3.14 -4.98
C ASN A 59 -9.64 -3.56 -3.67
N PRO A 60 -10.92 -3.18 -3.45
CA PRO A 60 -11.65 -3.75 -2.34
C PRO A 60 -11.62 -5.28 -2.51
N PRO A 61 -11.44 -6.06 -1.43
CA PRO A 61 -11.59 -7.49 -1.51
C PRO A 61 -12.99 -7.76 -2.08
N THR A 62 -13.05 -8.35 -3.26
CA THR A 62 -14.31 -8.80 -3.85
C THR A 62 -14.89 -9.81 -2.88
N GLU A 63 -15.95 -9.45 -2.16
CA GLU A 63 -16.88 -10.39 -1.53
C GLU A 63 -17.60 -11.17 -2.63
N SER A 64 -16.86 -12.00 -3.36
CA SER A 64 -17.36 -12.97 -4.33
C SER A 64 -16.84 -14.37 -4.02
N ASP A 65 -16.49 -14.63 -2.75
CA ASP A 65 -16.75 -15.93 -2.14
C ASP A 65 -18.18 -15.86 -1.58
N GLY A 66 -19.15 -15.89 -2.50
CA GLY A 66 -20.48 -16.36 -2.12
C GLY A 66 -20.33 -17.76 -1.52
N PRO A 67 -21.18 -18.15 -0.55
CA PRO A 67 -21.06 -19.45 0.09
C PRO A 67 -20.95 -20.55 -0.97
N CYS A 68 -19.94 -21.40 -0.82
CA CYS A 68 -19.71 -22.56 -1.68
C CYS A 68 -21.04 -23.26 -2.01
N PRO A 69 -21.34 -23.57 -3.28
CA PRO A 69 -22.59 -24.24 -3.67
C PRO A 69 -22.76 -25.65 -3.07
N SER A 70 -21.81 -26.14 -2.28
CA SER A 70 -21.91 -27.39 -1.53
C SER A 70 -22.89 -27.34 -0.34
N GLU A 71 -23.32 -26.17 0.13
CA GLU A 71 -24.34 -26.05 1.21
C GLU A 71 -25.76 -25.72 0.73
N MET A 72 -26.04 -25.76 -0.58
CA MET A 72 -27.41 -25.56 -1.10
C MET A 72 -28.21 -26.84 -1.36
N ILE A 73 -27.66 -28.03 -1.07
CA ILE A 73 -28.33 -29.33 -1.37
C ILE A 73 -29.25 -29.83 -0.24
N SER A 74 -29.26 -29.20 0.94
CA SER A 74 -30.06 -29.71 2.08
C SER A 74 -31.44 -29.07 2.27
N ALA A 75 -31.93 -28.27 1.30
CA ALA A 75 -33.26 -27.66 1.37
C ALA A 75 -34.20 -28.21 0.27
N LEU A 76 -34.69 -29.43 0.47
CA LEU A 76 -35.92 -29.92 -0.16
C LEU A 76 -36.87 -30.39 0.95
N PRO A 77 -38.12 -29.90 1.02
CA PRO A 77 -39.16 -30.54 1.80
C PRO A 77 -39.88 -31.57 0.91
N GLY A 78 -39.92 -32.83 1.34
CA GLY A 78 -40.70 -33.89 0.71
C GLY A 78 -39.93 -35.19 0.56
#